data_AF-A0A3D2YTV8-F1
#
_entry.id   AF-A0A3D2YTV8-F1
#
_cell.length_a   1.000
_cell.length_b   1.000
_cell.length_c   1.000
_cell.angle_alpha   90.00
_cell.angle_beta   90.00
_cell.angle_gamma   90.00
#
_symmetry.space_group_name_H-M   'P 1'
#
loop_
_entity.id
_entity.type
_entity.pdbx_description
1 polymer ?
#
loop_
_entity_poly.entity_id
_entity_poly.type
_entity_poly.pdbx_seq_one_letter_code
_entity_poly.pdbx_strand_id
1 'polypeptide(L)' 'MAVELKIGDVLRMKKPHPCGGSLWTVTRLGADIGVTCQECGRYVLLARSQLA' A
#
# COMPACT_ATOMS: atom_id res chain seq x y z
N MET A 1 -17.95 -8.87 -2.10
CA MET A 1 -16.83 -8.89 -3.07
C MET A 1 -15.54 -8.64 -2.31
N ALA A 2 -14.64 -9.62 -2.24
CA ALA A 2 -13.28 -9.37 -1.75
C ALA A 2 -12.55 -8.57 -2.82
N VAL A 3 -11.97 -7.41 -2.47
CA VAL A 3 -11.13 -6.64 -3.39
C VAL A 3 -9.86 -7.46 -3.63
N GLU A 4 -9.72 -8.00 -4.83
CA GLU A 4 -8.51 -8.70 -5.26
C GLU A 4 -7.42 -7.69 -5.55
N LEU A 5 -6.55 -7.46 -4.57
CA LEU A 5 -5.33 -6.68 -4.74
C LEU A 5 -4.33 -7.49 -5.57
N LYS A 6 -3.64 -6.85 -6.52
CA LYS A 6 -2.53 -7.44 -7.30
C LYS A 6 -1.23 -6.68 -7.08
N ILE A 7 -0.12 -7.34 -7.37
CA ILE A 7 1.19 -6.68 -7.35
C ILE A 7 1.20 -5.68 -8.51
N GLY A 8 1.56 -4.44 -8.23
CA GLY A 8 1.50 -3.30 -9.15
C GLY A 8 0.27 -2.41 -8.97
N ASP A 9 -0.72 -2.81 -8.16
CA ASP A 9 -1.87 -1.94 -7.88
C ASP A 9 -1.46 -0.68 -7.14
N VAL A 10 -2.16 0.42 -7.43
CA VAL A 10 -1.97 1.70 -6.75
C VAL A 10 -3.10 1.92 -5.76
N LEU A 11 -2.73 1.97 -4.49
CA LEU A 11 -3.61 2.25 -3.36
C LEU A 11 -3.50 3.70 -2.96
N ARG A 12 -4.65 4.31 -2.69
CA ARG A 12 -4.71 5.62 -2.04
C ARG A 12 -5.09 5.44 -0.58
N MET A 13 -4.17 5.77 0.32
CA MET A 13 -4.46 5.73 1.76
C MET A 13 -5.30 6.92 2.19
N LYS A 14 -6.18 6.70 3.18
CA LYS A 14 -6.97 7.77 3.82
C LYS A 14 -6.08 8.76 4.59
N LYS A 15 -5.02 8.26 5.23
CA LYS A 15 -4.02 9.11 5.89
C LYS A 15 -2.86 9.38 4.92
N PRO A 16 -2.42 10.63 4.78
CA PRO A 16 -1.23 10.93 4.00
C PRO A 16 0.01 10.35 4.70
N HIS A 17 0.97 9.92 3.90
CA HIS A 17 2.31 9.58 4.35
C HIS A 17 3.00 10.86 4.86
N PRO A 18 3.87 10.78 5.88
CA PRO A 18 4.66 11.92 6.36
C PRO A 18 5.46 12.67 5.30
N CYS A 19 5.69 12.10 4.10
CA CYS A 19 6.32 12.82 3.00
C CYS A 19 5.38 13.76 2.22
N GLY A 20 4.06 13.74 2.50
CA GLY A 20 3.03 14.47 1.75
C GLY A 20 2.18 13.58 0.84
N GLY A 21 2.70 12.41 0.45
CA GLY A 21 2.04 11.54 -0.52
C GLY A 21 0.97 10.64 0.04
N SER A 22 -0.05 10.38 -0.76
CA SER A 22 -1.15 9.45 -0.39
C SER A 22 -1.25 8.23 -1.29
N LEU A 23 -0.41 8.16 -2.33
CA LEU A 23 -0.35 7.07 -3.30
C LEU A 23 0.74 6.06 -2.94
N TRP A 24 0.35 4.81 -3.01
CA TRP A 24 1.17 3.66 -2.63
C TRP A 24 1.03 2.58 -3.68
N THR A 25 2.14 1.99 -4.11
CA THR A 25 2.12 0.85 -5.05
C THR A 25 2.34 -0.44 -4.30
N VAL A 26 1.47 -1.42 -4.53
CA VAL A 26 1.60 -2.77 -3.98
C VAL A 26 2.79 -3.44 -4.64
N THR A 27 3.84 -3.70 -3.87
CA THR A 27 5.03 -4.40 -4.36
C THR A 27 5.08 -5.85 -3.88
N ARG A 28 4.34 -6.20 -2.83
CA ARG A 28 4.26 -7.56 -2.30
C ARG A 28 2.86 -7.90 -1.81
N LEU A 29 2.39 -9.10 -2.15
CA LEU A 29 1.17 -9.68 -1.61
C LEU A 29 1.47 -11.05 -1.00
N GLY A 30 1.18 -11.21 0.29
CA GLY A 30 1.35 -12.45 1.02
C GLY A 30 0.54 -12.45 2.32
N ALA A 31 1.15 -12.91 3.42
CA ALA A 31 0.60 -12.73 4.76
C ALA A 31 0.51 -11.23 5.13
N ASP A 32 1.57 -10.48 4.79
CA ASP A 32 1.63 -9.03 4.82
C ASP A 32 1.61 -8.45 3.40
N ILE A 33 1.19 -7.20 3.30
CA ILE A 33 1.13 -6.45 2.05
C ILE A 33 2.24 -5.41 2.09
N GLY A 34 3.22 -5.58 1.21
CA GLY A 34 4.28 -4.61 1.01
C GLY A 34 3.81 -3.53 0.05
N VAL A 35 3.90 -2.27 0.49
CA VAL A 35 3.57 -1.11 -0.34
C VAL A 35 4.72 -0.12 -0.37
N THR A 36 4.87 0.54 -1.51
CA THR A 36 5.92 1.54 -1.74
C THR A 36 5.29 2.89 -2.04
N CYS A 37 5.66 3.93 -1.31
CA CYS A 37 5.18 5.28 -1.57
C CYS A 37 5.69 5.77 -2.93
N GLN A 38 4.81 6.29 -3.78
CA GLN A 38 5.22 6.79 -5.11
C GLN A 38 5.97 8.12 -5.07
N GLU A 39 5.83 8.91 -4.01
CA GLU A 39 6.50 10.21 -3.89
C GLU A 39 7.91 10.12 -3.32
N CYS A 40 8.13 9.28 -2.31
CA CYS A 40 9.44 9.17 -1.64
C CYS A 40 10.10 7.81 -1.77
N GLY A 41 9.48 6.83 -2.43
CA GLY A 41 10.02 5.49 -2.61
C GLY A 41 10.08 4.65 -1.33
N ARG A 42 9.47 5.10 -0.23
CA ARG A 42 9.51 4.40 1.05
C ARG A 42 8.70 3.12 0.99
N TYR A 43 9.35 2.00 1.30
CA TYR A 43 8.72 0.70 1.44
C TYR A 43 8.24 0.47 2.88
N VAL A 44 7.00 0.00 3.04
CA VAL A 44 6.42 -0.39 4.33
C VAL A 44 5.64 -1.70 4.18
N LEU A 45 5.59 -2.47 5.26
CA LEU A 45 4.78 -3.69 5.38
C LEU A 45 3.52 -3.37 6.17
N LEU A 46 2.37 -3.78 5.64
CA LEU A 46 1.07 -3.60 6.27
C LEU A 46 0.42 -4.96 6.48
N ALA A 47 -0.19 -5.16 7.64
CA ALA A 47 -1.01 -6.33 7.88
C ALA A 47 -2.29 -6.24 7.03
N ARG A 48 -2.77 -7.37 6.48
CA ARG A 48 -4.01 -7.40 5.68
C ARG A 48 -5.22 -6.81 6.42
N SER A 49 -5.26 -6.97 7.74
CA SER A 49 -6.33 -6.44 8.60
C SER A 49 -6.47 -4.92 8.57
N GLN A 50 -5.41 -4.20 8.18
CA GLN A 50 -5.42 -2.73 8.07
C GLN A 50 -5.98 -2.22 6.74
N LEU A 51 -6.19 -3.11 5.76
CA LEU A 51 -6.77 -2.79 4.45
C LEU A 51 -8.24 -3.21 4.30
N ALA A 52 -8.82 -3.86 5.33
CA ALA A 52 -10.22 -4.28 5.36
C ALA A 52 -11.16 -3.13 5.78
#